data_AF-A0A957KX88-F1
#
_entry.id   AF-A0A957KX88-F1
#
_cell.length_a   1.000
_cell.length_b   1.000
_cell.length_c   1.000
_cell.angle_alpha   90.00
_cell.angle_beta   90.00
_cell.angle_gamma   90.00
#
_symmetry.space_group_name_H-M   'P 1'
#
loop_
_entity.id
_entity.type
_entity.pdbx_description
1 polymer ?
#
loop_
_entity_poly.entity_id
_entity_poly.type
_entity_poly.pdbx_seq_one_letter_code
_entity_poly.pdbx_strand_id
1 'polypeptide(L)'
;MSSARQARILFFSLLAGLMLAELLFRNAGALLFDLEGSAAELGLSPGSQQIRLFLLILLDGIAGGGAILAALAYWRREYADLGRVGVYLATGGLIAHGTYQFLVGAFQVADSGRIILFIGIFYFLLGIATTRAGDRLLGSKRRR
;
A
#
# COMPACT_ATOMS: atom_id res chain seq x y z
N MET A 1 -9.51 11.14 24.24
CA MET A 1 -9.54 10.92 22.77
C MET A 1 -10.66 9.93 22.47
N SER A 2 -11.52 10.10 21.46
CA SER A 2 -12.64 9.16 21.24
C SER A 2 -12.15 7.79 20.73
N SER A 3 -12.87 6.72 21.07
CA SER A 3 -12.57 5.34 20.61
C SER A 3 -12.47 5.25 19.09
N ALA A 4 -13.38 5.90 18.37
CA ALA A 4 -13.37 5.98 16.91
C ALA A 4 -12.18 6.77 16.33
N ARG A 5 -11.50 7.61 17.12
CA ARG A 5 -10.27 8.30 16.70
C ARG A 5 -9.06 7.40 16.94
N GLN A 6 -9.01 6.71 18.08
CA GLN A 6 -7.98 5.72 18.38
C GLN A 6 -7.97 4.58 17.35
N ALA A 7 -9.14 4.04 17.00
CA ALA A 7 -9.25 2.98 16.00
C ALA A 7 -8.70 3.40 14.63
N ARG A 8 -8.91 4.66 14.22
CA ARG A 8 -8.36 5.18 12.95
C ARG A 8 -6.85 5.34 13.01
N ILE A 9 -6.31 5.88 14.11
CA ILE A 9 -4.86 5.98 14.30
C ILE A 9 -4.25 4.57 14.20
N LEU A 10 -4.80 3.61 14.94
CA LEU A 10 -4.33 2.23 14.91
C LEU A 10 -4.40 1.64 13.49
N PHE A 11 -5.51 1.81 12.79
CA PHE A 11 -5.67 1.33 11.41
C PHE A 11 -4.57 1.89 10.49
N PHE A 12 -4.38 3.22 10.47
CA PHE A 12 -3.38 3.84 9.60
C PHE A 12 -1.94 3.54 10.04
N SER A 13 -1.67 3.37 11.34
CA SER A 13 -0.37 2.95 11.83
C SER A 13 -0.04 1.50 11.45
N LEU A 14 -1.01 0.58 11.55
CA LEU A 14 -0.85 -0.80 11.10
C LEU A 14 -0.65 -0.87 9.59
N LEU A 15 -1.41 -0.06 8.83
CA LEU A 15 -1.26 0.05 7.39
C LEU A 15 0.14 0.55 7.00
N ALA A 16 0.63 1.60 7.67
CA ALA A 16 1.98 2.10 7.46
C ALA A 16 3.04 1.02 7.77
N GLY A 17 2.89 0.31 8.88
CA GLY A 17 3.78 -0.80 9.25
C GLY A 17 3.78 -1.91 8.21
N LEU A 18 2.60 -2.32 7.73
CA LEU A 18 2.45 -3.32 6.68
C LEU A 18 3.17 -2.89 5.39
N MET A 19 2.90 -1.68 4.89
CA MET A 19 3.49 -1.22 3.63
C MET A 19 5.01 -1.04 3.74
N LEU A 20 5.51 -0.55 4.88
CA LEU A 20 6.96 -0.44 5.11
C LEU A 20 7.62 -1.83 5.21
N ALA A 21 6.96 -2.81 5.81
CA ALA A 21 7.47 -4.17 5.88
C ALA A 21 7.54 -4.82 4.50
N GLU A 22 6.50 -4.68 3.68
CA GLU A 22 6.48 -5.16 2.29
C GLU A 22 7.56 -4.47 1.44
N LEU A 23 7.71 -3.16 1.59
CA LEU A 23 8.76 -2.39 0.94
C LEU A 23 10.14 -2.93 1.28
N LEU A 24 10.47 -3.02 2.58
CA LEU A 24 11.83 -3.32 3.04
C LEU A 24 12.20 -4.79 2.88
N PHE A 25 11.35 -5.69 3.39
CA PHE A 25 11.72 -7.10 3.53
C PHE A 25 11.36 -7.91 2.30
N ARG A 26 10.29 -7.56 1.61
CA ARG A 26 9.84 -8.32 0.45
C ARG A 26 10.40 -7.74 -0.83
N ASN A 27 10.07 -6.49 -1.15
CA ASN A 27 10.37 -5.94 -2.47
C ASN A 27 11.81 -5.44 -2.58
N ALA A 28 12.29 -4.62 -1.64
CA ALA A 28 13.69 -4.19 -1.61
C ALA A 28 14.64 -5.35 -1.25
N GLY A 29 14.23 -6.23 -0.34
CA GLY A 29 14.96 -7.45 0.00
C GLY A 29 15.23 -8.32 -1.23
N ALA A 30 14.17 -8.66 -1.99
CA ALA A 30 14.32 -9.40 -3.24
C ALA A 30 15.18 -8.64 -4.26
N LEU A 31 14.96 -7.34 -4.42
CA LEU A 31 15.69 -6.54 -5.40
C LEU A 31 17.21 -6.48 -5.12
N LEU A 32 17.61 -6.41 -3.86
CA LEU A 32 19.00 -6.21 -3.45
C LEU A 32 19.76 -7.52 -3.24
N PHE A 33 19.07 -8.59 -2.83
CA PHE A 33 19.73 -9.81 -2.33
C PHE A 33 19.32 -11.10 -3.04
N ASP A 34 18.17 -11.15 -3.72
CA ASP A 34 17.68 -12.37 -4.37
C ASP A 34 16.84 -12.10 -5.62
N LEU A 35 17.38 -11.27 -6.53
CA LEU A 35 16.65 -10.87 -7.73
C LEU A 35 16.43 -12.05 -8.67
N GLU A 36 17.45 -12.90 -8.84
CA GLU A 36 17.41 -14.05 -9.75
C GLU A 36 16.49 -15.15 -9.22
N GLY A 37 16.55 -15.49 -7.93
CA GLY A 37 15.64 -16.46 -7.32
C GLY A 37 14.19 -15.99 -7.39
N SER A 38 13.94 -14.74 -7.01
CA SER A 38 12.60 -14.14 -7.10
C SER A 38 12.07 -14.07 -8.54
N ALA A 39 12.95 -13.83 -9.54
CA ALA A 39 12.55 -13.86 -10.94
C ALA A 39 12.20 -15.28 -11.41
N ALA A 40 12.99 -16.28 -11.01
CA ALA A 40 12.77 -17.68 -11.35
C ALA A 40 11.45 -18.23 -10.80
N GLU A 41 11.09 -17.90 -9.56
CA GLU A 41 9.80 -18.27 -8.93
C GLU A 41 8.59 -17.76 -9.71
N LEU A 42 8.76 -16.64 -10.42
CA LEU A 42 7.71 -15.99 -11.19
C LEU A 42 7.78 -16.29 -12.68
N GLY A 43 8.77 -17.08 -13.13
CA GLY A 43 9.02 -17.34 -14.55
C GLY A 43 9.32 -16.06 -15.33
N LEU A 44 9.93 -15.06 -14.70
CA LEU A 44 10.28 -13.77 -15.30
C LEU A 44 11.76 -13.70 -15.62
N SER A 45 12.13 -12.84 -16.57
CA SER A 45 13.53 -12.44 -16.72
C SER A 45 13.96 -11.57 -15.53
N PRO A 46 15.24 -11.59 -15.11
CA PRO A 46 15.73 -10.72 -14.05
C PRO A 46 15.44 -9.23 -14.30
N GLY A 47 15.56 -8.77 -15.55
CA GLY A 47 15.23 -7.39 -15.92
C GLY A 47 13.74 -7.05 -15.77
N SER A 48 12.85 -7.96 -16.15
CA SER A 48 11.40 -7.79 -15.94
C SER A 48 11.05 -7.76 -14.45
N GLN A 49 11.69 -8.63 -13.65
CA GLN A 49 11.48 -8.67 -12.21
C GLN A 49 12.03 -7.41 -11.52
N GLN A 50 13.16 -6.88 -11.99
CA GLN A 50 13.73 -5.64 -11.47
C GLN A 50 12.74 -4.47 -11.62
N ILE A 51 12.18 -4.29 -12.82
CA ILE A 51 11.16 -3.26 -13.10
C ILE A 51 9.94 -3.46 -12.20
N ARG A 52 9.46 -4.70 -12.10
CA ARG A 52 8.34 -5.05 -11.23
C ARG A 52 8.60 -4.67 -9.77
N LEU A 53 9.73 -5.06 -9.21
CA LEU A 53 10.08 -4.76 -7.82
C LEU A 53 10.24 -3.24 -7.60
N PHE A 54 10.83 -2.51 -8.54
CA PHE A 54 10.90 -1.04 -8.46
C PHE A 54 9.52 -0.39 -8.39
N LEU A 55 8.57 -0.83 -9.22
CA LEU A 55 7.20 -0.35 -9.18
C LEU A 55 6.53 -0.66 -7.84
N LEU A 56 6.68 -1.88 -7.33
CA LEU A 56 6.10 -2.28 -6.05
C LEU A 56 6.68 -1.47 -4.88
N ILE A 57 8.01 -1.28 -4.83
CA ILE A 57 8.68 -0.43 -3.82
C ILE A 57 8.13 1.00 -3.84
N LEU A 58 7.96 1.58 -5.02
CA LEU A 58 7.42 2.93 -5.16
C LEU A 58 5.98 3.00 -4.63
N LEU A 59 5.14 2.04 -5.02
CA LEU A 59 3.74 1.99 -4.60
C LEU A 59 3.60 1.77 -3.09
N ASP A 60 4.45 0.91 -2.50
CA ASP A 60 4.49 0.68 -1.06
C ASP A 60 4.95 1.93 -0.31
N GLY A 61 5.93 2.66 -0.85
CA GLY A 61 6.42 3.90 -0.28
C GLY A 61 5.35 4.99 -0.28
N ILE A 62 4.62 5.13 -1.40
CA ILE A 62 3.48 6.05 -1.52
C ILE A 62 2.38 5.66 -0.53
N ALA A 63 2.01 4.39 -0.48
CA ALA A 63 0.94 3.90 0.36
C ALA A 63 1.27 4.05 1.86
N GLY A 64 2.47 3.61 2.26
CA GLY A 64 2.97 3.68 3.63
C GLY A 64 3.19 5.11 4.10
N GLY A 65 3.83 5.95 3.28
CA GLY A 65 3.99 7.38 3.55
C GLY A 65 2.65 8.10 3.70
N GLY A 66 1.69 7.80 2.82
CA GLY A 66 0.32 8.31 2.91
C GLY A 66 -0.36 7.90 4.23
N ALA A 67 -0.21 6.64 4.64
CA ALA A 67 -0.78 6.13 5.87
C ALA A 67 -0.18 6.81 7.11
N ILE A 68 1.13 7.09 7.12
CA ILE A 68 1.79 7.86 8.19
C ILE A 68 1.18 9.26 8.30
N LEU A 69 1.01 9.98 7.18
CA LEU A 69 0.41 11.31 7.18
C LEU A 69 -1.02 11.30 7.70
N ALA A 70 -1.82 10.30 7.32
CA ALA A 70 -3.18 10.12 7.80
C ALA A 70 -3.22 9.82 9.32
N ALA A 71 -2.37 8.93 9.82
CA ALA A 71 -2.24 8.64 11.25
C ALA A 71 -1.83 9.89 12.05
N LEU A 72 -0.85 10.65 11.54
CA LEU A 72 -0.38 11.88 12.16
C LEU A 72 -1.48 12.94 12.24
N ALA A 73 -2.28 13.10 11.19
CA ALA A 73 -3.42 14.03 11.19
C ALA A 73 -4.54 13.61 12.15
N TYR A 74 -4.77 12.30 12.29
CA TYR A 74 -5.67 11.82 13.33
C TYR A 74 -5.08 12.01 14.73
N TRP A 75 -3.77 11.97 14.92
CA TRP A 75 -3.15 12.25 16.22
C TRP A 75 -3.13 13.76 16.54
N ARG A 76 -2.81 14.60 15.56
CA ARG A 76 -2.73 16.06 15.69
C ARG A 76 -3.58 16.75 14.64
N ARG A 77 -4.61 17.46 15.12
CA ARG A 77 -5.61 18.12 14.27
C ARG A 77 -5.05 19.25 13.40
N GLU A 78 -3.90 19.80 13.75
CA GLU A 78 -3.18 20.82 12.98
C GLU A 78 -2.78 20.34 11.57
N TYR A 79 -2.65 19.03 11.37
CA TYR A 79 -2.27 18.42 10.09
C TYR A 79 -3.44 17.88 9.28
N ALA A 80 -4.66 18.37 9.51
CA ALA A 80 -5.87 17.85 8.84
C ALA A 80 -5.77 17.86 7.29
N ASP A 81 -5.14 18.88 6.70
CA ASP A 81 -4.98 18.98 5.25
C ASP A 81 -3.91 18.00 4.72
N LEU A 82 -2.80 17.84 5.43
CA LEU A 82 -1.80 16.81 5.13
C LEU A 82 -2.39 15.40 5.28
N GLY A 83 -3.27 15.20 6.26
CA GLY A 83 -3.98 13.95 6.46
C GLY A 83 -4.86 13.56 5.28
N ARG A 84 -5.49 14.54 4.61
CA ARG A 84 -6.27 14.28 3.39
C ARG A 84 -5.39 13.79 2.26
N VAL A 85 -4.27 14.47 2.03
CA VAL A 85 -3.26 14.02 1.06
C VAL A 85 -2.79 12.62 1.42
N GLY A 86 -2.53 12.35 2.70
CA GLY A 86 -2.17 11.04 3.21
C GLY A 86 -3.18 9.95 2.87
N VAL A 87 -4.47 10.19 3.08
CA VAL A 87 -5.54 9.25 2.73
C VAL A 87 -5.58 8.99 1.23
N TYR A 88 -5.43 10.01 0.38
CA TYR A 88 -5.39 9.83 -1.07
C TYR A 88 -4.17 9.04 -1.54
N LEU A 89 -2.98 9.34 -1.00
CA LEU A 89 -1.76 8.60 -1.33
C LEU A 89 -1.86 7.14 -0.87
N ALA A 90 -2.32 6.90 0.36
CA ALA A 90 -2.54 5.56 0.90
C ALA A 90 -3.52 4.77 0.03
N THR A 91 -4.69 5.35 -0.26
CA THR A 91 -5.72 4.74 -1.09
C THR A 91 -5.21 4.46 -2.50
N GLY A 92 -4.65 5.48 -3.18
CA GLY A 92 -4.19 5.38 -4.55
C GLY A 92 -3.04 4.38 -4.70
N GLY A 93 -2.08 4.40 -3.78
CA GLY A 93 -0.97 3.45 -3.75
C GLY A 93 -1.45 2.01 -3.59
N LEU A 94 -2.36 1.75 -2.65
CA LEU A 94 -2.94 0.41 -2.42
C LEU A 94 -3.76 -0.09 -3.61
N ILE A 95 -4.61 0.77 -4.19
CA ILE A 95 -5.42 0.40 -5.37
C ILE A 95 -4.51 0.11 -6.56
N ALA A 96 -3.50 0.95 -6.81
CA ALA A 96 -2.56 0.75 -7.89
C ALA A 96 -1.72 -0.52 -7.68
N HIS A 97 -1.21 -0.75 -6.46
CA HIS A 97 -0.48 -1.97 -6.10
C HIS A 97 -1.36 -3.20 -6.32
N GLY A 98 -2.58 -3.18 -5.77
CA GLY A 98 -3.52 -4.28 -5.89
C GLY A 98 -3.91 -4.59 -7.33
N THR A 99 -4.21 -3.55 -8.12
CA THR A 99 -4.55 -3.70 -9.55
C THR A 99 -3.38 -4.27 -10.34
N TYR A 100 -2.16 -3.77 -10.10
CA TYR A 100 -0.98 -4.26 -10.78
C TYR A 100 -0.72 -5.74 -10.48
N GLN A 101 -0.74 -6.13 -9.20
CA GLN A 101 -0.58 -7.54 -8.80
C GLN A 101 -1.72 -8.41 -9.35
N PHE A 102 -2.95 -7.92 -9.33
CA PHE A 102 -4.08 -8.64 -9.92
C PHE A 102 -3.85 -8.95 -11.40
N LEU A 103 -3.41 -7.95 -12.18
CA LEU A 103 -3.11 -8.15 -13.61
C LEU A 103 -1.95 -9.12 -13.79
N VAL A 104 -0.85 -8.97 -13.04
CA VAL A 104 0.30 -9.89 -13.11
C VAL A 104 -0.13 -11.33 -12.81
N GLY A 105 -0.91 -11.54 -11.75
CA GLY A 105 -1.39 -12.86 -11.36
C GLY A 105 -2.40 -13.45 -12.35
N ALA A 106 -3.27 -12.62 -12.94
CA ALA A 106 -4.27 -13.06 -13.92
C ALA A 106 -3.65 -13.51 -15.25
N PHE A 107 -2.51 -12.92 -15.63
CA PHE A 107 -1.80 -13.29 -16.86
C PHE A 107 -0.66 -14.30 -16.64
N GLN A 108 -0.40 -14.71 -15.41
CA GLN A 108 0.57 -15.78 -15.11
C GLN A 108 -0.08 -17.16 -15.18
N VAL A 109 0.58 -18.07 -15.89
CA VAL A 109 0.14 -19.47 -16.06
C VAL A 109 0.63 -20.37 -14.90
N ALA A 110 1.63 -19.93 -14.15
CA ALA A 110 2.21 -20.67 -13.02
C ALA A 110 1.35 -20.61 -11.74
N ASP A 111 1.53 -21.58 -10.83
CA ASP A 111 0.84 -21.64 -9.54
C ASP A 111 1.07 -20.39 -8.66
N SER A 112 2.22 -19.73 -8.81
CA SER A 112 2.55 -18.44 -8.17
C SER A 112 1.59 -17.31 -8.59
N GLY A 113 0.97 -17.41 -9.76
CA GLY A 113 -0.03 -16.45 -10.27
C GLY A 113 -1.28 -16.36 -9.40
N ARG A 114 -1.74 -17.49 -8.82
CA ARG A 114 -2.94 -17.50 -7.94
C ARG A 114 -2.71 -16.73 -6.64
N ILE A 115 -1.53 -16.90 -6.03
CA ILE A 115 -1.16 -16.20 -4.80
C ILE A 115 -1.02 -14.70 -5.09
N ILE A 116 -0.35 -14.33 -6.18
CA ILE A 116 -0.20 -12.93 -6.59
C ILE A 116 -1.56 -12.29 -6.88
N LEU A 117 -2.46 -12.99 -7.55
CA LEU A 117 -3.82 -12.51 -7.81
C LEU A 117 -4.57 -12.25 -6.51
N PHE A 118 -4.50 -13.15 -5.53
CA PHE A 118 -5.14 -12.96 -4.24
C PHE A 118 -4.56 -11.76 -3.48
N ILE A 119 -3.23 -11.60 -3.49
CA ILE A 119 -2.55 -10.43 -2.94
C ILE A 119 -3.05 -9.14 -3.61
N GLY A 120 -3.22 -9.18 -4.94
CA GLY A 120 -3.77 -8.06 -5.70
C GLY A 120 -5.18 -7.65 -5.24
N ILE A 121 -6.07 -8.63 -5.10
CA ILE A 121 -7.44 -8.39 -4.59
C ILE A 121 -7.38 -7.84 -3.16
N PHE A 122 -6.55 -8.42 -2.30
CA PHE A 122 -6.41 -7.98 -0.91
C PHE A 122 -6.00 -6.50 -0.81
N TYR A 123 -4.94 -6.09 -1.52
CA TYR A 123 -4.49 -4.70 -1.51
C TYR A 123 -5.50 -3.73 -2.13
N PHE A 124 -6.21 -4.16 -3.18
CA PHE A 124 -7.27 -3.35 -3.76
C PHE A 124 -8.40 -3.08 -2.77
N LEU A 125 -8.87 -4.13 -2.08
CA LEU A 125 -9.90 -4.01 -1.04
C LEU A 125 -9.40 -3.20 0.16
N LEU A 126 -8.13 -3.34 0.53
CA LEU A 126 -7.51 -2.54 1.58
C LEU A 126 -7.46 -1.06 1.20
N GLY A 127 -7.25 -0.73 -0.07
CA GLY A 127 -7.37 0.63 -0.59
C GLY A 127 -8.77 1.21 -0.40
N ILE A 128 -9.80 0.44 -0.74
CA ILE A 128 -11.21 0.86 -0.51
C ILE A 128 -11.48 1.06 0.99
N ALA A 129 -11.02 0.14 1.84
CA ALA A 129 -11.16 0.25 3.29
C ALA A 129 -10.44 1.50 3.84
N THR A 130 -9.28 1.84 3.26
CA THR A 130 -8.48 3.03 3.61
C THR A 130 -9.24 4.32 3.33
N THR A 131 -9.93 4.40 2.18
CA THR A 131 -10.81 5.54 1.89
C THR A 131 -11.88 5.70 2.97
N ARG A 132 -12.61 4.62 3.28
CA ARG A 132 -13.68 4.64 4.30
C ARG A 132 -13.17 5.00 5.69
N ALA A 133 -12.00 4.49 6.08
CA ALA A 133 -11.37 4.84 7.34
C ALA A 133 -11.03 6.34 7.40
N GLY A 134 -10.60 6.90 6.27
CA GLY A 134 -10.21 8.30 6.06
C GLY A 134 -11.35 9.30 5.85
N ASP A 135 -12.61 8.86 5.73
CA ASP A 135 -13.77 9.70 5.39
C ASP A 135 -13.89 10.99 6.23
N ARG A 136 -13.50 10.97 7.51
CA ARG A 136 -13.54 12.18 8.34
C ARG A 136 -12.52 13.24 7.93
N LEU A 137 -11.35 12.83 7.43
CA LEU A 137 -10.38 13.76 6.88
C LEU A 137 -10.86 14.25 5.51
N LEU A 138 -11.40 13.35 4.67
CA LEU A 138 -11.90 13.70 3.33
C LEU A 138 -13.11 14.65 3.37
N GLY A 139 -14.06 14.39 4.28
CA GLY A 139 -15.27 15.18 4.49
C GLY A 139 -15.07 16.50 5.24
N SER A 140 -13.83 16.83 5.61
CA SER A 140 -13.43 18.10 6.23
C SER A 140 -13.54 19.28 5.25
N LYS A 141 -14.71 19.52 4.65
CA LYS A 141 -14.98 20.81 3.99
C LYS A 141 -15.05 21.88 5.08
N ARG A 142 -14.15 22.86 4.98
CA ARG A 142 -14.07 24.15 5.68
C ARG A 142 -15.25 24.44 6.62
N ARG A 143 -15.07 24.21 7.91
CA ARG A 143 -15.59 25.16 8.92
C ARG A 143 -14.44 26.12 9.22
N ARG A 144 -14.29 27.12 8.37
CA ARG A 144 -13.60 28.37 8.70
C ARG A 144 -14.66 29.44 8.70
#